data_AF-A0A383DY96-F1
#
_entry.id   AF-A0A383DY96-F1
#
_cell.length_a   1.000
_cell.length_b   1.000
_cell.length_c   1.000
_cell.angle_alpha   90.00
_cell.angle_beta   90.00
_cell.angle_gamma   90.00
#
_symmetry.space_group_name_H-M   'P 1'
#
loop_
_entity.id
_entity.type
_entity.pdbx_description
1 polymer ?
#
loop_
_entity_poly.entity_id
_entity_poly.type
_entity_poly.pdbx_seq_one_letter_code
_entity_poly.pdbx_strand_id
1 'polypeptide(L)' 'MPTYTFQSNKTGEIWDDVMSWKELDDYYIKHDCEQIIGTPTTIASDKSLYAQTDDGFKDR' A
#
# COMPACT_ATOMS: atom_id res chain seq x y z
N MET A 1 -20.84 -3.15 7.65
CA MET A 1 -19.49 -3.41 8.21
C MET A 1 -18.57 -2.35 7.63
N PRO A 2 -17.72 -1.70 8.44
CA PRO A 2 -16.78 -0.69 7.96
C PRO A 2 -15.64 -1.34 7.15
N THR A 3 -15.14 -0.60 6.16
CA THR A 3 -13.95 -0.96 5.38
C THR A 3 -12.77 -0.17 5.93
N TYR A 4 -11.65 -0.85 6.15
CA TYR A 4 -10.43 -0.26 6.66
C TYR A 4 -9.28 -0.55 5.70
N THR A 5 -8.42 0.45 5.53
CA THR A 5 -7.22 0.35 4.71
C THR A 5 -6.03 0.06 5.62
N PHE A 6 -5.26 -0.98 5.29
CA PHE A 6 -4.11 -1.43 6.05
C PHE A 6 -2.86 -1.33 5.20
N GLN A 7 -1.72 -1.12 5.87
CA GLN A 7 -0.40 -1.17 5.27
C GLN A 7 0.45 -2.21 5.99
N SER A 8 1.07 -3.14 5.25
CA SER A 8 2.03 -4.10 5.80
C SER A 8 3.33 -3.39 6.15
N ASN A 9 3.80 -3.58 7.39
CA ASN A 9 5.10 -3.05 7.83
C ASN A 9 6.27 -3.79 7.17
N LYS A 10 6.04 -5.02 6.68
CA LYS A 10 7.08 -5.87 6.09
C LYS A 10 7.31 -5.62 4.61
N THR A 11 6.22 -5.46 3.86
CA THR A 11 6.24 -5.34 2.39
C THR A 11 5.88 -3.94 1.91
N GLY A 12 5.26 -3.11 2.76
CA GLY A 12 4.74 -1.80 2.37
C GLY A 12 3.46 -1.88 1.53
N GLU A 13 2.92 -3.08 1.33
CA GLU A 13 1.69 -3.30 0.54
C GLU A 13 0.48 -2.72 1.27
N ILE A 14 -0.43 -2.14 0.48
CA ILE A 14 -1.66 -1.51 0.95
C ILE A 14 -2.84 -2.31 0.43
N TRP A 15 -3.77 -2.67 1.31
CA TRP A 15 -5.01 -3.34 0.95
C TRP A 15 -6.18 -2.85 1.79
N ASP A 16 -7.38 -3.05 1.25
CA ASP A 16 -8.63 -2.75 1.93
C ASP A 16 -9.27 -4.05 2.42
N ASP A 17 -9.66 -4.09 3.69
CA ASP A 17 -10.37 -5.23 4.27
C ASP A 17 -11.61 -4.77 5.05
N VAL A 18 -12.64 -5.61 5.05
CA VAL A 18 -13.94 -5.31 5.67
C VAL A 18 -14.03 -6.10 6.96
N MET A 19 -13.91 -5.41 8.10
CA MET A 19 -13.94 -6.07 9.41
C MET A 19 -14.59 -5.22 10.48
N SER A 20 -14.89 -5.84 11.61
CA SER A 20 -15.43 -5.12 12.77
C SER A 20 -14.29 -4.48 13.57
N TRP A 21 -14.55 -3.31 14.17
CA TRP A 21 -13.57 -2.61 15.01
C TRP A 21 -13.01 -3.47 16.16
N LYS A 22 -13.76 -4.46 16.63
CA LYS A 22 -13.35 -5.39 17.68
C LYS A 22 -12.23 -6.33 17.24
N GLU A 23 -12.13 -6.60 15.94
CA GLU A 23 -11.19 -7.56 15.36
C GLU A 23 -9.92 -6.87 14.84
N LEU A 24 -9.87 -5.53 14.85
CA LEU A 24 -8.73 -4.76 14.38
C LEU A 24 -7.44 -5.05 15.16
N ASP A 25 -7.55 -5.15 16.49
CA ASP A 25 -6.38 -5.32 17.36
C ASP A 25 -5.67 -6.66 17.10
N ASP A 26 -6.45 -7.74 17.04
CA ASP A 26 -5.96 -9.08 16.66
C ASP A 26 -5.42 -9.10 15.22
N TYR A 27 -6.04 -8.33 14.32
CA TYR A 27 -5.62 -8.24 12.93
C TYR A 27 -4.25 -7.56 12.79
N TYR A 28 -4.00 -6.47 13.52
CA TYR A 28 -2.69 -5.79 13.53
C TYR A 28 -1.57 -6.72 14.00
N ILE A 29 -1.80 -7.46 15.08
CA ILE A 29 -0.80 -8.39 15.63
C ILE A 29 -0.55 -9.55 14.66
N LYS A 30 -1.60 -10.09 14.05
CA LYS A 30 -1.50 -11.25 13.17
C LYS A 30 -0.84 -10.93 11.83
N HIS A 31 -1.17 -9.78 11.26
CA HIS A 31 -0.73 -9.38 9.92
C HIS A 31 0.47 -8.42 9.92
N ASP A 32 0.91 -7.94 11.10
CA ASP A 32 2.00 -6.98 11.26
C ASP A 32 1.80 -5.76 10.35
N CYS A 33 0.61 -5.18 10.46
CA CYS A 33 0.14 -4.11 9.61
C CYS A 33 -0.41 -2.96 10.46
N GLU A 34 -0.34 -1.75 9.93
CA GLU A 34 -0.91 -0.56 10.55
C GLU A 34 -2.11 -0.08 9.75
N GLN A 35 -3.13 0.41 10.45
CA GLN A 35 -4.25 1.08 9.79
C GLN A 35 -3.80 2.46 9.33
N ILE A 36 -3.86 2.67 8.03
CA ILE A 36 -3.64 3.97 7.44
C ILE A 36 -4.98 4.65 7.22
N ILE A 37 -5.19 5.78 7.90
CA ILE A 37 -6.32 6.67 7.63
C ILE A 37 -5.94 7.47 6.38
N GLY A 38 -6.11 6.85 5.22
CA GLY A 38 -5.63 7.39 3.95
C GLY A 38 -6.66 8.26 3.25
N THR A 39 -6.43 9.57 3.20
CA THR A 39 -6.46 10.22 1.89
C THR A 39 -5.57 9.42 0.93
N PRO A 40 -5.96 9.24 -0.34
CA PRO A 40 -5.30 8.31 -1.25
C PRO A 40 -3.88 8.79 -1.56
N THR A 41 -2.89 8.29 -0.81
CA THR A 41 -1.50 8.33 -1.22
C THR A 41 -1.33 7.28 -2.31
N THR A 42 -1.42 7.73 -3.56
CA THR A 42 -0.89 7.05 -4.74
C THR A 42 0.31 6.20 -4.36
N ILE A 43 0.17 4.88 -4.57
CA ILE A 43 1.22 3.88 -4.42
C ILE A 43 2.37 4.31 -5.35
N ALA A 44 3.36 4.99 -4.78
CA ALA A 44 4.57 5.34 -5.49
C ALA A 44 5.43 4.07 -5.59
N SER A 45 5.25 3.39 -6.73
CA SER A 45 6.35 2.75 -7.47
C SER A 45 7.02 1.54 -6.81
N ASP A 46 6.40 0.36 -6.95
CA ASP A 46 7.17 -0.81 -7.42
C ASP A 46 7.19 -0.83 -8.96
N LYS A 47 7.73 0.24 -9.53
CA LYS A 47 8.26 0.20 -10.89
C LYS A 47 9.76 0.39 -10.71
N SER A 48 10.45 -0.75 -10.61
CA SER A 48 11.88 -0.91 -10.83
C SER A 48 12.53 0.35 -11.43
N LEU A 49 13.32 1.06 -10.61
CA LEU A 49 14.17 2.18 -11.04
C LEU A 49 15.10 1.81 -12.21
N TYR A 50 15.27 0.51 -12.49
CA TYR A 50 16.08 -0.03 -13.57
C TYR A 50 15.32 -0.27 -14.89
N ALA A 51 14.00 -0.07 -14.94
CA ALA A 51 13.18 -0.34 -16.13
C ALA A 51 12.61 0.91 -16.80
N GLN A 52 13.06 2.11 -16.43
CA GLN A 52 12.97 3.26 -17.34
C GLN A 52 14.21 3.24 -18.23
N THR A 53 14.17 2.36 -19.22
CA THR A 53 15.09 2.43 -20.36
C THR A 53 15.05 3.84 -20.93
N ASP A 54 16.23 4.44 -20.91
CA ASP A 54 16.71 5.54 -21.73
C ASP A 54 16.08 5.50 -23.13
N ASP A 55 14.99 6.24 -23.33
CA ASP A 55 14.46 6.53 -24.67
C ASP A 55 14.97 7.90 -25.05
N GLY A 56 16.27 7.90 -25.37
CA GLY A 56 16.99 9.05 -25.86
C GLY A 56 16.32 9.67 -27.07
N PHE A 57 16.56 10.97 -27.21
CA PHE A 57 16.58 11.62 -28.52
C PHE A 57 15.25 11.60 -29.29
N LYS A 58 14.24 12.32 -28.79
CA LYS A 58 13.24 12.91 -29.70
C LYS A 58 13.77 14.24 -30.25
N ASP A 59 14.50 14.02 -31.32
CA ASP A 59 14.95 14.90 -32.39
C ASP A 59 13.89 15.93 -32.83
N ARG A 60 14.40 17.14 -33.12
CA ARG A 60 13.87 18.26 -33.94
C ARG A 60 13.25 19.49 -33.26
#